data_AF-A0A7S2H941-F1
#
_entry.id   AF-A0A7S2H941-F1
#
_cell.length_a   1.000
_cell.length_b   1.000
_cell.length_c   1.000
_cell.angle_alpha   90.00
_cell.angle_beta   90.00
_cell.angle_gamma   90.00
#
_symmetry.space_group_name_H-M   'P 1'
#
loop_
_entity.id
_entity.type
_entity.pdbx_description
1 polymer ?
#
loop_
_entity_poly.entity_id
_entity_poly.type
_entity_poly.pdbx_seq_one_letter_code
_entity_poly.pdbx_strand_id
1 'polypeptide(L)'
;KRLWYVKVRAFAESDQWGNLRNLADSRAKSPIGFKPFALAVIKGKQPINEIMRYVDRVTSLEDRYDLFVEAKLWKRALEEGFKLKDYRRMMHVQSLSNSPEIQQLCNELASRIG
;
A
#
# COMPACT_ATOMS: atom_id res chain seq x y z
N LYS A 1 -17.72 11.06 7.01
CA LYS A 1 -16.32 10.71 6.64
C LYS A 1 -15.29 11.18 7.68
N ARG A 2 -15.34 12.42 8.16
CA ARG A 2 -14.36 12.98 9.15
C ARG A 2 -14.16 12.12 10.40
N LEU A 3 -15.24 11.62 11.02
CA LEU A 3 -15.15 10.76 12.21
C LEU A 3 -14.32 9.48 11.96
N TRP A 4 -14.41 8.88 10.77
CA TRP A 4 -13.65 7.67 10.45
C TRP A 4 -12.15 7.95 10.34
N TYR A 5 -11.77 9.06 9.69
CA TYR A 5 -10.37 9.49 9.65
C TYR A 5 -9.81 9.73 11.07
N VAL A 6 -10.59 10.39 11.92
CA VAL A 6 -10.19 10.64 13.32
C VAL A 6 -10.01 9.32 14.07
N LYS A 7 -10.93 8.36 13.94
CA LYS A 7 -10.81 7.04 14.58
C LYS A 7 -9.58 6.27 14.11
N VAL A 8 -9.35 6.21 12.79
CA VAL A 8 -8.16 5.53 12.23
C VAL A 8 -6.88 6.12 12.79
N ARG A 9 -6.76 7.46 12.78
CA ARG A 9 -5.60 8.16 13.32
C ARG A 9 -5.44 7.88 14.82
N ALA A 10 -6.50 8.06 15.59
CA ALA A 10 -6.46 7.86 17.04
C ALA A 10 -6.06 6.43 17.42
N PHE A 11 -6.61 5.41 16.76
CA PHE A 11 -6.23 4.02 17.03
C PHE A 11 -4.77 3.72 16.64
N ALA A 12 -4.28 4.30 15.55
CA ALA A 12 -2.90 4.09 15.12
C ALA A 12 -1.88 4.81 16.01
N GLU A 13 -2.17 6.05 16.42
CA GLU A 13 -1.30 6.84 17.31
C GLU A 13 -1.27 6.29 18.75
N SER A 14 -2.28 5.49 19.13
CA SER A 14 -2.37 4.84 20.45
C SER A 14 -2.07 3.34 20.43
N ASP A 15 -1.50 2.81 19.34
CA ASP A 15 -1.17 1.40 19.15
C ASP A 15 -2.36 0.43 19.35
N GLN A 16 -3.60 0.91 19.22
CA GLN A 16 -4.82 0.11 19.36
C GLN A 16 -5.16 -0.63 18.05
N TRP A 17 -4.24 -1.45 17.57
CA TRP A 17 -4.36 -2.18 16.30
C TRP A 17 -5.58 -3.10 16.24
N GLY A 18 -5.95 -3.71 17.37
CA GLY A 18 -7.19 -4.49 17.48
C GLY A 18 -8.45 -3.66 17.20
N ASN A 19 -8.50 -2.43 17.72
CA ASN A 19 -9.61 -1.51 17.46
C ASN A 19 -9.62 -1.01 16.02
N LEU A 20 -8.45 -0.81 15.42
CA LEU A 20 -8.32 -0.49 14.00
C LEU A 20 -8.86 -1.62 13.11
N ARG A 21 -8.54 -2.88 13.41
CA ARG A 21 -9.10 -4.06 12.73
C ARG A 21 -10.62 -4.14 12.88
N ASN A 22 -11.12 -3.99 14.11
CA ASN A 22 -12.56 -4.01 14.38
C ASN A 22 -13.30 -2.89 13.63
N LEU A 23 -12.69 -1.70 13.49
CA LEU A 23 -13.25 -0.62 12.70
C LEU A 23 -13.31 -0.96 11.21
N ALA A 24 -12.26 -1.58 10.67
CA ALA A 24 -12.17 -1.98 9.27
C ALA A 24 -13.12 -3.14 8.90
N ASP A 25 -13.36 -4.05 9.84
CA ASP A 25 -14.21 -5.23 9.69
C ASP A 25 -15.65 -4.97 10.17
N SER A 26 -15.97 -3.73 10.56
CA SER A 26 -17.32 -3.35 10.94
C SER A 26 -18.31 -3.57 9.79
N ARG A 27 -19.57 -3.87 10.12
CA ARG A 27 -20.63 -4.10 9.12
C ARG A 27 -20.90 -2.89 8.21
N ALA A 28 -20.53 -1.68 8.66
CA ALA A 28 -20.66 -0.48 7.86
C ALA A 28 -19.52 -0.41 6.84
N LYS A 29 -19.86 -0.30 5.55
CA LYS A 29 -18.88 -0.05 4.49
C LYS A 29 -18.07 1.22 4.85
N SER A 30 -16.74 1.10 4.89
CA SER A 30 -15.86 2.24 5.17
C SER A 30 -16.11 3.37 4.15
N PRO A 31 -16.60 4.55 4.57
CA PRO A 31 -16.90 5.64 3.66
C PRO A 31 -15.63 6.40 3.22
N ILE A 32 -14.46 6.00 3.73
CA ILE A 32 -13.14 6.57 3.43
C ILE A 32 -12.25 5.56 2.67
N GLY A 33 -12.78 4.39 2.32
CA GLY A 33 -12.00 3.29 1.73
C GLY A 33 -11.00 2.69 2.71
N PHE A 34 -10.00 1.97 2.18
CA PHE A 34 -8.97 1.29 2.97
C PHE A 34 -7.57 1.91 2.86
N LYS A 35 -7.33 2.84 1.92
CA LYS A 35 -6.06 3.59 1.82
C LYS A 35 -5.65 4.24 3.16
N PRO A 36 -6.55 4.90 3.91
CA PRO A 36 -6.18 5.51 5.19
C PRO A 36 -5.78 4.49 6.27
N PHE A 37 -6.40 3.30 6.25
CA PHE A 37 -6.06 2.20 7.17
C PHE A 37 -4.69 1.62 6.84
N ALA A 38 -4.42 1.37 5.56
CA ALA A 38 -3.13 0.90 5.08
C ALA A 38 -2.01 1.88 5.45
N LEU A 39 -2.18 3.18 5.19
CA LEU A 39 -1.21 4.20 5.59
C LEU A 39 -0.95 4.22 7.10
N ALA A 40 -2.01 4.04 7.90
CA ALA A 40 -1.89 4.04 9.36
C ALA A 40 -1.00 2.88 9.85
N VAL A 41 -1.22 1.66 9.34
CA VAL A 41 -0.42 0.50 9.73
C VAL A 41 1.00 0.53 9.16
N ILE A 42 1.20 1.09 7.97
CA ILE A 42 2.55 1.30 7.39
C ILE A 42 3.35 2.27 8.28
N LYS A 43 2.75 3.41 8.64
CA LYS A 43 3.39 4.41 9.52
C LYS A 43 3.64 3.88 10.93
N GLY A 44 2.72 3.06 11.44
CA GLY A 44 2.87 2.33 12.70
C GLY A 44 3.86 1.16 12.64
N LYS A 45 4.60 0.97 11.53
CA LYS A 45 5.58 -0.10 11.31
C LYS A 45 5.03 -1.49 11.63
N GLN A 46 3.74 -1.70 11.37
CA GLN A 46 3.10 -2.99 11.57
C GLN A 46 3.66 -4.03 10.59
N PRO A 47 3.61 -5.32 10.94
CA PRO A 47 4.15 -6.37 10.09
C PRO A 47 3.42 -6.43 8.74
N ILE A 48 4.10 -6.99 7.73
CA ILE A 48 3.64 -7.00 6.33
C ILE A 48 2.24 -7.63 6.20
N ASN A 49 1.94 -8.69 6.95
CA ASN A 49 0.63 -9.33 6.95
C ASN A 49 -0.51 -8.37 7.35
N GLU A 50 -0.26 -7.47 8.31
CA GLU A 50 -1.22 -6.46 8.74
C GLU A 50 -1.38 -5.37 7.68
N ILE A 51 -0.28 -4.95 7.03
CA ILE A 51 -0.34 -4.01 5.90
C ILE A 51 -1.20 -4.58 4.77
N MET A 52 -0.94 -5.83 4.38
CA MET A 52 -1.64 -6.49 3.27
C MET A 52 -3.16 -6.60 3.50
N ARG A 53 -3.59 -6.83 4.75
CA ARG A 53 -5.03 -6.88 5.12
C ARG A 53 -5.81 -5.65 4.64
N TYR A 54 -5.18 -4.48 4.59
CA TYR A 54 -5.82 -3.26 4.13
C TYR A 54 -5.54 -2.96 2.66
N VAL A 55 -4.31 -3.17 2.19
CA VAL A 55 -3.93 -2.90 0.79
C VAL A 55 -4.72 -3.79 -0.18
N ASP A 56 -4.96 -5.06 0.15
CA ASP A 56 -5.73 -5.99 -0.70
C ASP A 56 -7.19 -5.56 -0.87
N ARG A 57 -7.71 -4.71 0.03
CA ARG A 57 -9.07 -4.15 -0.02
C ARG A 57 -9.13 -2.81 -0.77
N VAL A 58 -7.99 -2.28 -1.23
CA VAL A 58 -7.91 -1.08 -2.06
C VAL A 58 -8.09 -1.49 -3.52
N THR A 59 -9.10 -0.91 -4.18
CA THR A 59 -9.45 -1.28 -5.57
C THR A 59 -8.63 -0.54 -6.62
N SER A 60 -8.13 0.66 -6.32
CA SER A 60 -7.32 1.45 -7.24
C SER A 60 -5.89 0.90 -7.30
N LEU A 61 -5.45 0.51 -8.50
CA LEU A 61 -4.07 0.08 -8.76
C LEU A 61 -3.06 1.19 -8.41
N GLU A 62 -3.41 2.45 -8.68
CA GLU A 62 -2.56 3.61 -8.35
C GLU A 62 -2.41 3.79 -6.85
N ASP A 63 -3.52 3.66 -6.10
CA ASP A 63 -3.46 3.73 -4.64
C ASP A 63 -2.67 2.55 -4.04
N ARG A 64 -2.82 1.34 -4.61
CA ARG A 64 -2.01 0.18 -4.17
C ARG A 64 -0.54 0.39 -4.44
N TYR A 65 -0.18 0.92 -5.61
CA TYR A 65 1.19 1.29 -5.95
C TYR A 65 1.77 2.27 -4.91
N ASP A 66 1.08 3.37 -4.63
CA ASP A 66 1.51 4.37 -3.65
C ASP A 66 1.74 3.74 -2.26
N LEU A 67 0.82 2.87 -1.83
CA LEU A 67 0.89 2.18 -0.55
C LEU A 67 2.07 1.21 -0.49
N PHE A 68 2.37 0.48 -1.56
CA PHE A 68 3.53 -0.40 -1.60
C PHE A 68 4.85 0.36 -1.62
N VAL A 69 4.92 1.51 -2.29
CA VAL A 69 6.07 2.41 -2.24
C VAL A 69 6.28 2.94 -0.82
N GLU A 70 5.23 3.42 -0.16
CA GLU A 70 5.30 3.90 1.23
C GLU A 70 5.74 2.78 2.19
N ALA A 71 5.26 1.55 1.97
CA ALA A 71 5.65 0.37 2.73
C ALA A 71 7.05 -0.17 2.37
N LYS A 72 7.72 0.42 1.38
CA LYS A 72 9.01 -0.05 0.81
C LYS A 72 8.94 -1.51 0.30
N LEU A 73 7.76 -1.95 -0.13
CA LEU A 73 7.50 -3.26 -0.70
C LEU A 73 7.73 -3.22 -2.21
N TRP A 74 8.99 -3.02 -2.62
CA TRP A 74 9.38 -2.70 -4.00
C TRP A 74 8.90 -3.71 -5.05
N LYS A 75 8.99 -5.02 -4.76
CA LYS A 75 8.51 -6.06 -5.69
C LYS A 75 7.01 -5.90 -6.00
N ARG A 76 6.20 -5.69 -4.96
CA ARG A 76 4.74 -5.49 -5.12
C ARG A 76 4.43 -4.16 -5.80
N ALA A 77 5.19 -3.10 -5.51
CA ALA A 77 5.05 -1.83 -6.20
C ALA A 77 5.34 -1.96 -7.71
N LEU A 78 6.40 -2.68 -8.10
CA LEU A 78 6.69 -2.98 -9.51
C LEU A 78 5.57 -3.75 -10.18
N GLU A 79 5.02 -4.78 -9.52
CA GLU A 79 3.89 -5.55 -10.05
C GLU A 79 2.65 -4.67 -10.31
N GLU A 80 2.34 -3.72 -9.43
CA GLU A 80 1.24 -2.77 -9.66
C GLU A 80 1.56 -1.78 -10.79
N GLY A 81 2.80 -1.30 -10.89
CA GLY A 81 3.25 -0.45 -12.00
C GLY A 81 3.17 -1.17 -13.36
N PHE A 82 3.52 -2.45 -13.39
CA PHE A 82 3.38 -3.31 -14.56
C PHE A 82 1.91 -3.52 -14.95
N LYS A 83 1.03 -3.81 -13.98
CA LYS A 83 -0.43 -3.93 -14.22
C LYS A 83 -1.02 -2.63 -14.78
N LEU A 84 -0.53 -1.49 -14.32
CA LEU A 84 -0.90 -0.16 -14.83
C LEU A 84 -0.33 0.13 -16.23
N LYS A 85 0.57 -0.71 -16.75
CA LYS A 85 1.39 -0.45 -17.95
C LYS A 85 2.12 0.89 -17.88
N ASP A 86 2.50 1.30 -16.67
CA ASP A 86 3.13 2.60 -16.43
C ASP A 86 4.63 2.44 -16.20
N TYR A 87 5.37 2.65 -17.29
CA TYR A 87 6.83 2.60 -17.27
C TYR A 87 7.45 3.61 -16.29
N ARG A 88 6.86 4.80 -16.15
CA ARG A 88 7.41 5.84 -15.26
C ARG A 88 7.32 5.40 -13.80
N ARG A 89 6.22 4.75 -13.41
CA ARG A 89 6.06 4.18 -12.07
C ARG A 89 7.06 3.04 -11.80
N MET A 90 7.34 2.20 -12.78
CA MET A 90 8.38 1.16 -12.61
C MET A 90 9.78 1.76 -12.42
N MET A 91 10.14 2.75 -13.24
CA MET A 91 11.41 3.47 -13.10
C MET A 91 11.53 4.23 -11.78
N HIS A 92 10.41 4.74 -11.26
CA HIS A 92 10.38 5.38 -9.95
C HIS A 92 10.68 4.37 -8.82
N VAL A 93 10.13 3.15 -8.86
CA VAL A 93 10.51 2.11 -7.89
C VAL A 93 11.99 1.76 -8.02
N GLN A 94 12.49 1.64 -9.25
CA GLN A 94 13.90 1.34 -9.50
C GLN A 94 14.82 2.40 -8.91
N SER A 95 14.49 3.69 -9.04
CA SER A 95 15.32 4.78 -8.49
C SER A 95 15.27 4.88 -6.96
N LEU A 96 14.17 4.45 -6.34
CA LEU A 96 14.03 4.39 -4.88
C LEU A 96 14.69 3.14 -4.28
N SER A 97 14.82 2.07 -5.05
CA SER A 97 15.39 0.81 -4.60
C SER A 97 16.87 0.67 -4.98
N ASN A 98 17.75 0.48 -3.99
CA ASN A 98 19.17 0.19 -4.24
C ASN A 98 19.45 -1.32 -4.38
N SER A 99 18.43 -2.14 -4.66
CA SER A 99 18.55 -3.61 -4.73
C SER A 99 18.74 -4.06 -6.20
N PRO A 100 19.82 -4.79 -6.50
CA PRO A 100 20.04 -5.36 -7.83
C PRO A 100 18.88 -6.25 -8.29
N GLU A 101 18.25 -6.98 -7.36
CA GLU A 101 17.10 -7.84 -7.64
C GLU A 101 15.89 -7.03 -8.13
N ILE A 102 15.63 -5.87 -7.52
CA ILE A 102 14.54 -4.98 -7.97
C ILE A 102 14.88 -4.35 -9.32
N GLN A 103 16.15 -4.00 -9.56
CA GLN A 103 16.58 -3.47 -10.85
C GLN A 103 16.41 -4.49 -11.98
N GLN A 104 16.81 -5.74 -11.76
CA GLN A 104 16.63 -6.84 -12.71
C GLN A 104 15.15 -7.08 -13.00
N LEU A 105 14.32 -7.17 -11.97
CA LEU A 105 12.88 -7.36 -12.12
C LEU A 105 12.22 -6.21 -12.89
N CYS A 106 12.62 -4.95 -12.60
CA CYS A 106 12.12 -3.79 -13.33
C CYS A 106 12.46 -3.86 -14.82
N ASN A 107 13.70 -4.22 -15.16
CA ASN A 107 14.13 -4.35 -16.55
C ASN A 107 13.38 -5.48 -17.28
N GLU A 108 13.14 -6.61 -16.61
CA GLU A 108 12.36 -7.72 -17.16
C GLU A 108 10.89 -7.34 -17.40
N LEU A 109 10.27 -6.62 -16.46
CA LEU A 109 8.88 -6.19 -16.61
C LEU A 109 8.75 -5.09 -17.67
N ALA A 110 9.72 -4.18 -17.75
CA ALA A 110 9.75 -3.12 -18.75
C ALA A 110 9.84 -3.65 -20.19
N SER A 111 10.65 -4.69 -20.44
CA SER A 111 10.79 -5.28 -21.78
C SER A 111 9.51 -5.97 -22.28
N ARG A 112 8.57 -6.27 -21.39
CA ARG A 112 7.26 -6.86 -21.72
C ARG A 112 6.17 -5.82 -22.01
N ILE A 113 6.42 -4.54 -21.72
CA ILE A 113 5.50 -3.42 -22.01
C ILE A 113 5.93 -2.65 -23.27
N GLY A 114 7.23 -2.65 -23.58
CA GLY A 114 7.77 -2.15 -24.87
C GLY A 114 7.45 -3.07 -26.03
#